data_AF-W9AU15-F1
#
_entry.id   AF-W9AU15-F1
#
_cell.length_a   1.000
_cell.length_b   1.000
_cell.length_c   1.000
_cell.angle_alpha   90.00
_cell.angle_beta   90.00
_cell.angle_gamma   90.00
#
_symmetry.space_group_name_H-M   'P 1'
#
loop_
_entity.id
_entity.type
_entity.pdbx_description
1 polymer ?
#
loop_
_entity_poly.entity_id
_entity_poly.type
_entity_poly.pdbx_seq_one_letter_code
_entity_poly.pdbx_strand_id
1 'polypeptide(L)'
;MTAHQSVGSTRTAWSWIYTTTGTARKVKQATTPGSPTAGGGSLLRVESKTSKSGRLPSAVMSDTTDAYHPPGDVTEVPLLRIVWMGENGVNEQPLNTVLTDLANLATAGQGWWFGDRSASENGRDYSVLEDMRLEVNDLTRILVDVLEVSNRPHGEKFAFRFGQCIREDALNKLRRQIEALIRGLQDAPPDEKWDLIRHAAMSIRNWSDETLVTAYKELQNFIVDEPDIYRLVISDLLREKLADESLQNLKRIERSAESTLDNIDTAAGKVGAKTLAKGFSDQLDIESKRAYAWTAAVVLTVILGIALPVAALTTEKIVFSSVVDPIAGTAIKAIIGLPFLALAAYFARISSQHRETERYLRILVTQIDSVQAYAAVLDDEERRHLIVNLGNRAFADPGLARADKGKVGALPEDVTGLLTKALDLVAKNQGSGR
;
A
#
# COMPACT_ATOMS: atom_id res chain seq x y z
N MET A 1 -2.54 1.04 -55.02
CA MET A 1 -3.34 2.13 -54.40
C MET A 1 -4.59 1.50 -53.82
N THR A 2 -4.60 1.28 -52.51
CA THR A 2 -5.77 0.83 -51.75
C THR A 2 -5.60 1.40 -50.35
N ALA A 3 -6.46 2.35 -49.98
CA ALA A 3 -6.44 3.04 -48.71
C ALA A 3 -7.43 2.36 -47.75
N HIS A 4 -6.95 1.88 -46.60
CA HIS A 4 -7.79 1.43 -45.49
C HIS A 4 -8.08 2.62 -44.58
N GLN A 5 -9.36 3.00 -44.44
CA GLN A 5 -9.83 3.89 -43.39
C GLN A 5 -10.01 3.10 -42.08
N SER A 6 -9.31 3.55 -41.03
CA SER A 6 -9.50 3.09 -39.65
C SER A 6 -10.51 4.01 -38.95
N VAL A 7 -11.69 3.48 -38.62
CA VAL A 7 -12.69 4.17 -37.79
C VAL A 7 -12.39 3.90 -36.32
N GLY A 8 -11.94 4.92 -35.59
CA GLY A 8 -11.70 4.84 -34.15
C GLY A 8 -13.01 4.94 -33.35
N SER A 9 -13.34 3.87 -32.62
CA SER A 9 -14.45 3.83 -31.65
C SER A 9 -13.95 4.31 -30.28
N THR A 10 -14.52 5.40 -29.75
CA THR A 10 -14.27 5.86 -28.37
C THR A 10 -15.18 5.11 -27.40
N ARG A 11 -14.62 4.12 -26.68
CA ARG A 11 -15.32 3.45 -25.57
C ARG A 11 -15.20 4.28 -24.29
N THR A 12 -16.32 4.70 -23.73
CA THR A 12 -16.39 5.30 -22.38
C THR A 12 -16.35 4.20 -21.32
N ALA A 13 -15.32 4.20 -20.47
CA ALA A 13 -15.22 3.29 -19.34
C ALA A 13 -15.86 3.90 -18.08
N TRP A 14 -16.61 3.07 -17.34
CA TRP A 14 -17.20 3.41 -16.05
C TRP A 14 -16.62 2.49 -14.98
N SER A 15 -16.26 3.05 -13.83
CA SER A 15 -15.80 2.28 -12.67
C SER A 15 -16.69 2.57 -11.46
N TRP A 16 -17.00 1.53 -10.69
CA TRP A 16 -17.67 1.65 -9.41
C TRP A 16 -16.63 1.77 -8.30
N ILE A 17 -16.80 2.74 -7.42
CA ILE A 17 -16.00 2.88 -6.20
C ILE A 17 -16.94 2.71 -5.02
N TYR A 18 -16.57 1.81 -4.11
CA TYR A 18 -17.28 1.55 -2.88
C TYR A 18 -16.58 2.28 -1.74
N THR A 19 -17.32 3.06 -0.97
CA THR A 19 -16.81 3.71 0.25
C THR A 19 -16.96 2.79 1.45
N THR A 20 -16.18 3.05 2.51
CA THR A 20 -16.25 2.32 3.80
C THR A 20 -17.62 2.39 4.49
N THR A 21 -18.53 3.23 4.00
CA THR A 21 -19.93 3.37 4.44
C THR A 21 -20.93 2.60 3.58
N GLY A 22 -20.47 1.68 2.71
CA GLY A 22 -21.35 0.80 1.92
C GLY A 22 -22.09 1.50 0.78
N THR A 23 -21.70 2.72 0.40
CA THR A 23 -22.35 3.46 -0.69
C THR A 23 -21.57 3.29 -1.99
N ALA A 24 -22.21 2.71 -3.00
CA ALA A 24 -21.63 2.55 -4.34
C ALA A 24 -21.81 3.82 -5.16
N ARG A 25 -20.71 4.37 -5.71
CA ARG A 25 -20.76 5.57 -6.56
C ARG A 25 -20.16 5.30 -7.93
N LYS A 26 -20.91 5.64 -8.98
CA LYS A 26 -20.51 5.45 -10.39
C LYS A 26 -19.64 6.63 -10.84
N VAL A 27 -18.39 6.36 -11.22
CA VAL A 27 -17.45 7.40 -11.65
C VAL A 27 -17.11 7.21 -13.13
N LYS A 28 -17.20 8.30 -13.89
CA LYS A 28 -16.84 8.34 -15.32
C LYS A 28 -15.35 8.62 -15.43
N GLN A 29 -14.57 7.69 -15.99
CA GLN A 29 -13.15 7.93 -16.25
C GLN A 29 -12.99 8.65 -17.58
N ALA A 30 -12.42 9.86 -17.56
CA ALA A 30 -12.09 10.60 -18.76
C ALA A 30 -10.70 10.16 -19.26
N THR A 31 -10.66 9.31 -20.28
CA THR A 31 -9.43 9.02 -21.02
C THR A 31 -9.20 10.09 -22.09
N THR A 32 -8.24 10.96 -21.86
CA THR A 32 -7.75 11.92 -22.87
C THR A 32 -6.80 11.19 -23.84
N PRO A 33 -7.05 11.19 -25.15
CA PRO A 33 -6.14 10.56 -26.10
C PRO A 33 -5.00 11.52 -26.47
N GLY A 34 -3.77 11.13 -26.14
CA GLY A 34 -2.54 11.58 -26.82
C GLY A 34 -1.77 12.74 -26.17
N SER A 35 -0.70 12.42 -25.44
CA SER A 35 0.58 13.14 -25.48
C SER A 35 1.62 12.40 -24.61
N PRO A 36 2.83 12.09 -25.10
CA PRO A 36 3.90 11.54 -24.29
C PRO A 36 4.81 12.67 -23.80
N THR A 37 4.66 13.10 -22.54
CA THR A 37 5.76 13.57 -21.68
C THR A 37 5.26 14.11 -20.35
N ALA A 38 5.96 13.70 -19.29
CA ALA A 38 6.16 14.37 -18.00
C ALA A 38 4.95 14.57 -17.07
N GLY A 39 5.22 14.35 -15.78
CA GLY A 39 4.24 14.20 -14.71
C GLY A 39 3.32 15.41 -14.52
N GLY A 40 2.05 15.11 -14.23
CA GLY A 40 1.04 16.07 -13.84
C GLY A 40 -0.07 15.37 -13.05
N GLY A 41 -0.30 15.82 -11.82
CA GLY A 41 -1.30 15.28 -10.91
C GLY A 41 -2.72 15.36 -11.47
N SER A 42 -3.49 14.28 -11.29
CA SER A 42 -4.90 14.20 -11.69
C SER A 42 -5.78 14.95 -10.68
N LEU A 43 -6.40 16.04 -11.11
CA LEU A 43 -7.41 16.78 -10.35
C LEU A 43 -8.78 16.11 -10.54
N LEU A 44 -9.25 15.43 -9.49
CA LEU A 44 -10.61 14.90 -9.41
C LEU A 44 -11.60 16.04 -9.08
N ARG A 45 -12.44 16.40 -10.05
CA ARG A 45 -13.56 17.34 -9.84
C ARG A 45 -14.79 16.55 -9.39
N VAL A 46 -15.19 16.73 -8.13
CA VAL A 46 -16.40 16.13 -7.55
C VAL A 46 -17.55 17.11 -7.67
N GLU A 47 -18.58 16.78 -8.45
CA GLU A 47 -19.86 17.52 -8.44
C GLU A 47 -20.85 16.85 -7.48
N SER A 48 -21.27 17.56 -6.44
CA SER A 48 -22.33 17.16 -5.53
C SER A 48 -23.66 17.83 -5.94
N LYS A 49 -24.63 17.04 -6.42
CA LYS A 49 -26.03 17.48 -6.53
C LYS A 49 -26.82 16.93 -5.34
N THR A 50 -27.27 17.81 -4.46
CA THR A 50 -28.22 17.53 -3.39
C THR A 50 -29.64 17.57 -3.95
N SER A 51 -30.35 16.44 -3.93
CA SER A 51 -31.76 16.36 -4.32
C SER A 51 -32.68 16.59 -3.11
N LYS A 52 -33.71 17.42 -3.32
CA LYS A 52 -34.69 17.93 -2.33
C LYS A 52 -35.69 16.83 -1.94
N SER A 53 -35.97 16.68 -0.65
CA SER A 53 -37.02 15.79 -0.13
C SER A 53 -38.41 16.32 -0.47
N GLY A 54 -39.21 15.54 -1.19
CA GLY A 54 -40.65 15.75 -1.38
C GLY A 54 -41.44 14.70 -0.59
N ARG A 55 -42.45 15.16 0.16
CA ARG A 55 -43.44 14.33 0.88
C ARG A 55 -44.19 13.41 -0.08
N LEU A 56 -44.39 12.15 0.31
CA LEU A 56 -45.33 11.22 -0.34
C LEU A 56 -46.71 11.28 0.34
N PRO A 57 -47.81 11.16 -0.44
CA PRO A 57 -49.15 10.97 0.08
C PRO A 57 -49.43 9.50 0.41
N SER A 58 -50.23 9.30 1.45
CA SER A 58 -50.80 8.04 1.88
C SER A 58 -51.70 7.43 0.80
N ALA A 59 -51.48 6.17 0.42
CA ALA A 59 -52.45 5.40 -0.34
C ALA A 59 -52.33 3.89 -0.03
N VAL A 60 -53.41 3.39 0.57
CA VAL A 60 -54.14 2.15 0.25
C VAL A 60 -53.34 0.85 0.17
N MET A 61 -53.54 0.02 1.21
CA MET A 61 -53.39 -1.43 1.24
C MET A 61 -54.02 -2.08 -0.01
N SER A 62 -53.17 -2.67 -0.86
CA SER A 62 -53.55 -3.80 -1.70
C SER A 62 -52.69 -4.98 -1.27
N ASP A 63 -53.38 -6.05 -0.88
CA ASP A 63 -52.82 -7.35 -0.52
C ASP A 63 -52.29 -8.02 -1.79
N THR A 64 -51.04 -7.71 -2.12
CA THR A 64 -50.23 -8.42 -3.11
C THR A 64 -49.05 -8.98 -2.34
N THR A 65 -49.09 -10.28 -2.05
CA THR A 65 -47.91 -11.08 -1.74
C THR A 65 -47.01 -11.10 -2.98
N ASP A 66 -46.31 -10.00 -3.21
CA ASP A 66 -45.19 -9.96 -4.14
C ASP A 66 -44.10 -10.84 -3.52
N ALA A 67 -43.91 -12.03 -4.10
CA ALA A 67 -42.80 -12.90 -3.76
C ALA A 67 -41.51 -12.09 -3.93
N TYR A 68 -40.85 -11.78 -2.82
CA TYR A 68 -39.61 -11.05 -2.80
C TYR A 68 -38.56 -11.85 -3.60
N HIS A 69 -38.21 -11.37 -4.79
CA HIS A 69 -37.08 -11.89 -5.55
C HIS A 69 -35.84 -11.05 -5.20
N PRO A 70 -34.76 -11.67 -4.68
CA PRO A 70 -33.60 -10.92 -4.26
C PRO A 70 -32.83 -10.41 -5.50
N PRO A 71 -32.36 -9.17 -5.51
CA PRO A 71 -31.64 -8.59 -6.64
C PRO A 71 -30.19 -9.08 -6.67
N GLY A 72 -29.90 -10.10 -7.46
CA GLY A 72 -28.56 -10.66 -7.70
C GLY A 72 -28.64 -11.91 -8.58
N ASP A 73 -27.52 -12.38 -9.12
CA ASP A 73 -27.48 -13.65 -9.84
C ASP A 73 -27.60 -14.81 -8.83
N VAL A 74 -28.83 -15.04 -8.32
CA VAL A 74 -29.17 -16.08 -7.32
C VAL A 74 -28.85 -17.49 -7.83
N THR A 75 -28.50 -17.62 -9.10
CA THR A 75 -28.14 -18.90 -9.73
C THR A 75 -26.79 -19.44 -9.26
N GLU A 76 -25.90 -18.61 -8.70
CA GLU A 76 -24.53 -19.04 -8.39
C GLU A 76 -24.34 -19.68 -7.00
N VAL A 77 -25.27 -19.49 -6.06
CA VAL A 77 -25.14 -20.00 -4.68
C VAL A 77 -26.17 -21.10 -4.42
N PRO A 78 -25.78 -22.39 -4.40
CA PRO A 78 -26.70 -23.52 -4.21
C PRO A 78 -27.55 -23.41 -2.94
N LEU A 79 -26.97 -22.85 -1.87
CA LEU A 79 -27.63 -22.65 -0.59
C LEU A 79 -28.90 -21.79 -0.72
N LEU A 80 -28.81 -20.69 -1.47
CA LEU A 80 -29.95 -19.80 -1.71
C LEU A 80 -31.06 -20.55 -2.46
N ARG A 81 -30.71 -21.38 -3.45
CA ARG A 81 -31.71 -22.19 -4.17
C ARG A 81 -32.40 -23.21 -3.26
N ILE A 82 -31.65 -23.95 -2.46
CA ILE A 82 -32.21 -24.94 -1.52
C ILE A 82 -33.15 -24.27 -0.53
N VAL A 83 -32.69 -23.18 0.10
CA VAL A 83 -33.43 -22.52 1.18
C VAL A 83 -34.62 -21.73 0.66
N TRP A 84 -34.46 -20.97 -0.44
CA TRP A 84 -35.52 -20.09 -0.93
C TRP A 84 -36.52 -20.79 -1.83
N MET A 85 -36.08 -21.78 -2.62
CA MET A 85 -36.97 -22.48 -3.55
C MET A 85 -37.52 -23.78 -2.98
N GLY A 86 -37.04 -24.23 -1.80
CA GLY A 86 -37.41 -25.53 -1.23
C GLY A 86 -37.01 -26.71 -2.13
N GLU A 87 -36.08 -26.49 -3.06
CA GLU A 87 -35.64 -27.51 -4.01
C GLU A 87 -34.66 -28.47 -3.32
N ASN A 88 -35.17 -29.55 -2.73
CA ASN A 88 -34.34 -30.60 -2.13
C ASN A 88 -33.41 -31.31 -3.14
N GLY A 89 -33.63 -31.12 -4.45
CA GLY A 89 -32.87 -31.77 -5.53
C GLY A 89 -31.64 -31.01 -6.02
N VAL A 90 -31.35 -29.81 -5.49
CA VAL A 90 -30.17 -29.04 -5.94
C VAL A 90 -28.91 -29.84 -5.68
N ASN A 91 -28.08 -29.99 -6.72
CA ASN A 91 -26.80 -30.72 -6.71
C ASN A 91 -26.88 -32.20 -6.25
N GLU A 92 -28.07 -32.80 -6.17
CA GLU A 92 -28.22 -34.18 -5.71
C GLU A 92 -27.55 -35.18 -6.66
N GLN A 93 -27.73 -35.02 -7.97
CA GLN A 93 -27.11 -35.90 -8.96
C GLN A 93 -25.57 -35.75 -9.00
N PRO A 94 -24.98 -34.54 -9.09
CA PRO A 94 -23.53 -34.36 -8.95
C PRO A 94 -22.97 -34.97 -7.67
N LEU A 95 -23.63 -34.75 -6.53
CA LEU A 95 -23.22 -35.30 -5.24
C LEU A 95 -23.22 -36.83 -5.23
N ASN A 96 -24.32 -37.47 -5.64
CA ASN A 96 -24.41 -38.93 -5.68
C ASN A 96 -23.36 -39.55 -6.62
N THR A 97 -23.01 -38.85 -7.70
CA THR A 97 -21.94 -39.28 -8.62
C THR A 97 -20.57 -39.23 -7.90
N VAL A 98 -20.25 -38.13 -7.24
CA VAL A 98 -19.00 -37.98 -6.46
C VAL A 98 -18.90 -39.04 -5.36
N LEU A 99 -19.99 -39.31 -4.62
CA LEU A 99 -20.02 -40.33 -3.58
C LEU A 99 -19.75 -41.73 -4.14
N THR A 100 -20.29 -42.03 -5.32
CA THR A 100 -20.03 -43.29 -6.02
C THR A 100 -18.57 -43.39 -6.45
N ASP A 101 -17.99 -42.31 -6.99
CA ASP A 101 -16.60 -42.28 -7.42
C ASP A 101 -15.62 -42.37 -6.24
N LEU A 102 -15.92 -41.75 -5.10
CA LEU A 102 -15.17 -41.91 -3.85
C LEU A 102 -15.17 -43.36 -3.36
N ALA A 103 -16.33 -44.03 -3.40
CA ALA A 103 -16.43 -45.45 -3.05
C ALA A 103 -15.64 -46.35 -4.01
N ASN A 104 -15.69 -46.04 -5.31
CA ASN A 104 -14.89 -46.74 -6.34
C ASN A 104 -13.39 -46.54 -6.11
N LEU A 105 -12.95 -45.33 -5.75
CA LEU A 105 -11.54 -45.05 -5.44
C LEU A 105 -11.05 -45.83 -4.23
N ALA A 106 -11.82 -45.84 -3.13
CA ALA A 106 -11.48 -46.63 -1.94
C ALA A 106 -11.39 -48.13 -2.27
N THR A 107 -12.33 -48.64 -3.07
CA THR A 107 -12.35 -50.04 -3.50
C THR A 107 -11.17 -50.37 -4.42
N ALA A 108 -10.82 -49.48 -5.35
CA ALA A 108 -9.68 -49.65 -6.25
C ALA A 108 -8.35 -49.70 -5.47
N GLY A 109 -8.16 -48.80 -4.50
CA GLY A 109 -6.99 -48.80 -3.62
C GLY A 109 -6.86 -50.08 -2.80
N GLN A 110 -7.96 -50.56 -2.22
CA GLN A 110 -7.99 -51.82 -1.46
C GLN A 110 -7.74 -53.05 -2.34
N GLY A 111 -8.43 -53.13 -3.50
CA GLY A 111 -8.31 -54.26 -4.42
C GLY A 111 -6.89 -54.44 -4.92
N TRP A 112 -6.19 -53.34 -5.19
CA TRP A 112 -4.78 -53.39 -5.55
C TRP A 112 -3.89 -53.91 -4.41
N TRP A 113 -4.06 -53.41 -3.18
CA TRP A 113 -3.26 -53.85 -2.03
C TRP A 113 -3.35 -55.36 -1.79
N PHE A 114 -4.54 -55.95 -1.95
CA PHE A 114 -4.72 -57.39 -1.83
C PHE A 114 -4.10 -58.19 -3.00
N GLY A 115 -3.97 -57.58 -4.17
CA GLY A 115 -3.37 -58.18 -5.36
C GLY A 115 -1.84 -58.27 -5.29
N ASP A 116 -1.19 -57.32 -4.61
CA ASP A 116 0.27 -57.23 -4.52
C ASP A 116 0.79 -57.50 -3.09
N ARG A 117 0.54 -58.72 -2.60
CA ARG A 117 1.03 -59.15 -1.28
C ARG A 117 2.56 -59.19 -1.17
N SER A 118 3.28 -59.24 -2.29
CA SER A 118 4.74 -59.21 -2.34
C SER A 118 5.33 -57.85 -1.93
N ALA A 119 4.63 -56.74 -2.18
CA ALA A 119 5.09 -55.41 -1.79
C ALA A 119 4.90 -55.09 -0.28
N SER A 120 4.11 -55.91 0.43
CA SER A 120 3.68 -55.67 1.83
C SER A 120 4.77 -55.84 2.90
N GLU A 121 6.00 -56.24 2.57
CA GLU A 121 7.06 -56.40 3.60
C GLU A 121 7.48 -55.06 4.23
N ASN A 122 7.24 -53.93 3.55
CA ASN A 122 7.55 -52.60 4.05
C ASN A 122 6.29 -51.93 4.60
N GLY A 123 5.98 -52.09 5.89
CA GLY A 123 4.78 -51.52 6.54
C GLY A 123 4.53 -49.99 6.39
N ARG A 124 5.44 -49.24 5.76
CA ARG A 124 5.26 -47.83 5.35
C ARG A 124 4.19 -47.66 4.27
N ASP A 125 3.97 -48.67 3.46
CA ASP A 125 3.07 -48.59 2.32
C ASP A 125 1.61 -48.69 2.76
N TYR A 126 1.34 -49.56 3.74
CA TYR A 126 0.01 -49.69 4.33
C TYR A 126 -0.52 -48.39 4.95
N SER A 127 0.35 -47.59 5.59
CA SER A 127 -0.09 -46.30 6.16
C SER A 127 -0.58 -45.32 5.11
N VAL A 128 -0.02 -45.33 3.89
CA VAL A 128 -0.46 -44.43 2.81
C VAL A 128 -1.85 -44.80 2.30
N LEU A 129 -2.13 -46.11 2.18
CA LEU A 129 -3.47 -46.58 1.83
C LEU A 129 -4.48 -46.26 2.93
N GLU A 130 -4.10 -46.47 4.19
CA GLU A 130 -4.97 -46.19 5.33
C GLU A 130 -5.27 -44.69 5.44
N ASP A 131 -4.28 -43.82 5.23
CA ASP A 131 -4.48 -42.37 5.16
C ASP A 131 -5.49 -42.01 4.06
N MET A 132 -5.33 -42.53 2.84
CA MET A 132 -6.29 -42.32 1.76
C MET A 132 -7.70 -42.79 2.15
N ARG A 133 -7.81 -43.97 2.77
CA ARG A 133 -9.10 -44.53 3.20
C ARG A 133 -9.78 -43.66 4.26
N LEU A 134 -9.00 -43.15 5.22
CA LEU A 134 -9.48 -42.25 6.26
C LEU A 134 -9.97 -40.94 5.65
N GLU A 135 -9.22 -40.33 4.73
CA GLU A 135 -9.61 -39.10 4.03
C GLU A 135 -10.89 -39.29 3.20
N VAL A 136 -11.00 -40.39 2.45
CA VAL A 136 -12.21 -40.69 1.65
C VAL A 136 -13.43 -40.90 2.55
N ASN A 137 -13.28 -41.64 3.65
CA ASN A 137 -14.37 -41.90 4.59
C ASN A 137 -14.79 -40.62 5.32
N ASP A 138 -13.83 -39.80 5.78
CA ASP A 138 -14.11 -38.53 6.44
C ASP A 138 -14.87 -37.58 5.51
N LEU A 139 -14.39 -37.43 4.27
CA LEU A 139 -15.06 -36.61 3.27
C LEU A 139 -16.46 -37.14 2.95
N THR A 140 -16.61 -38.46 2.77
CA THR A 140 -17.90 -39.08 2.49
C THR A 140 -18.89 -38.80 3.62
N ARG A 141 -18.47 -38.96 4.88
CA ARG A 141 -19.30 -38.66 6.07
C ARG A 141 -19.76 -37.22 6.11
N ILE A 142 -18.86 -36.26 5.84
CA ILE A 142 -19.21 -34.84 5.81
C ILE A 142 -20.19 -34.56 4.67
N LEU A 143 -19.96 -35.10 3.47
CA LEU A 143 -20.80 -34.86 2.30
C LEU A 143 -22.22 -35.41 2.44
N VAL A 144 -22.40 -36.54 3.13
CA VAL A 144 -23.72 -37.15 3.37
C VAL A 144 -24.42 -36.63 4.62
N ASP A 145 -23.73 -35.81 5.42
CA ASP A 145 -24.26 -35.32 6.68
C ASP A 145 -25.52 -34.49 6.46
N VAL A 146 -26.56 -34.76 7.26
CA VAL A 146 -27.88 -34.17 7.06
C VAL A 146 -28.00 -32.89 7.87
N LEU A 147 -28.30 -31.81 7.16
CA LEU A 147 -28.63 -30.51 7.72
C LEU A 147 -30.15 -30.35 7.78
N GLU A 148 -30.68 -29.99 8.95
CA GLU A 148 -32.10 -29.64 9.09
C GLU A 148 -32.23 -28.13 9.22
N VAL A 149 -33.01 -27.51 8.32
CA VAL A 149 -33.33 -26.09 8.41
C VAL A 149 -34.82 -25.95 8.67
N SER A 150 -35.17 -25.14 9.67
CA SER A 150 -36.54 -24.75 9.94
C SER A 150 -36.75 -23.28 9.60
N ASN A 151 -37.74 -22.99 8.75
CA ASN A 151 -38.22 -21.65 8.42
C ASN A 151 -39.26 -21.24 9.47
N ARG A 152 -38.89 -20.34 10.39
CA ARG A 152 -39.74 -19.95 11.54
C ARG A 152 -41.03 -19.24 11.10
N PRO A 153 -41.01 -18.26 10.18
CA PRO A 153 -42.23 -17.61 9.71
C PRO A 153 -43.28 -18.57 9.13
N HIS A 154 -42.85 -19.60 8.42
CA HIS A 154 -43.74 -20.51 7.69
C HIS A 154 -43.96 -21.86 8.39
N GLY A 155 -43.20 -22.17 9.43
CA GLY A 155 -43.26 -23.45 10.15
C GLY A 155 -42.76 -24.65 9.34
N GLU A 156 -42.14 -24.41 8.18
CA GLU A 156 -41.64 -25.44 7.28
C GLU A 156 -40.28 -25.96 7.76
N LYS A 157 -40.05 -27.25 7.55
CA LYS A 157 -38.77 -27.92 7.83
C LYS A 157 -38.32 -28.65 6.58
N PHE A 158 -37.07 -28.46 6.22
CA PHE A 158 -36.43 -29.15 5.12
C PHE A 158 -35.10 -29.73 5.59
N ALA A 159 -34.76 -30.89 5.03
CA ALA A 159 -33.55 -31.61 5.33
C ALA A 159 -32.83 -31.92 4.02
N PHE A 160 -31.53 -31.62 3.98
CA PHE A 160 -30.68 -31.83 2.82
C PHE A 160 -29.28 -32.23 3.28
N ARG A 161 -28.49 -32.82 2.39
CA ARG A 161 -27.11 -33.21 2.71
C ARG A 161 -26.18 -32.02 2.55
N PHE A 162 -25.16 -31.91 3.40
CA PHE A 162 -24.16 -30.84 3.33
C PHE A 162 -23.51 -30.75 1.94
N GLY A 163 -23.26 -31.90 1.28
CA GLY A 163 -22.72 -31.93 -0.07
C GLY A 163 -23.59 -31.20 -1.12
N GLN A 164 -24.88 -30.98 -0.86
CA GLN A 164 -25.77 -30.22 -1.75
C GLN A 164 -25.54 -28.71 -1.66
N CYS A 165 -24.95 -28.22 -0.56
CA CYS A 165 -24.54 -26.83 -0.41
C CYS A 165 -23.32 -26.48 -1.25
N ILE A 166 -22.54 -27.48 -1.65
CA ILE A 166 -21.30 -27.29 -2.40
C ILE A 166 -21.64 -26.91 -3.84
N ARG A 167 -20.91 -25.94 -4.39
CA ARG A 167 -21.06 -25.53 -5.79
C ARG A 167 -20.82 -26.69 -6.75
N GLU A 168 -21.63 -26.76 -7.80
CA GLU A 168 -21.62 -27.86 -8.76
C GLU A 168 -20.27 -27.99 -9.48
N ASP A 169 -19.62 -26.87 -9.81
CA ASP A 169 -18.31 -26.83 -10.44
C ASP A 169 -17.21 -27.44 -9.55
N ALA A 170 -17.28 -27.21 -8.24
CA ALA A 170 -16.35 -27.80 -7.27
C ALA A 170 -16.55 -29.32 -7.13
N LEU A 171 -17.81 -29.80 -7.10
CA LEU A 171 -18.11 -31.24 -7.12
C LEU A 171 -17.61 -31.89 -8.42
N ASN A 172 -17.84 -31.26 -9.57
CA ASN A 172 -17.36 -31.74 -10.87
C ASN A 172 -15.83 -31.69 -11.00
N LYS A 173 -15.15 -30.76 -10.33
CA LYS A 173 -13.68 -30.71 -10.22
C LYS A 173 -13.17 -31.93 -9.45
N LEU A 174 -13.72 -32.21 -8.27
CA LEU A 174 -13.36 -33.39 -7.47
C LEU A 174 -13.60 -34.68 -8.24
N ARG A 175 -14.76 -34.80 -8.88
CA ARG A 175 -15.11 -35.95 -9.71
C ARG A 175 -14.05 -36.24 -10.77
N ARG A 176 -13.67 -35.23 -11.56
CA ARG A 176 -12.64 -35.37 -12.60
C ARG A 176 -11.28 -35.79 -12.02
N GLN A 177 -10.93 -35.28 -10.84
CA GLN A 177 -9.70 -35.68 -10.15
C GLN A 177 -9.76 -37.15 -9.72
N ILE A 178 -10.86 -37.60 -9.13
CA ILE A 178 -11.05 -39.00 -8.72
C ILE A 178 -11.04 -39.93 -9.94
N GLU A 179 -11.75 -39.61 -11.02
CA GLU A 179 -11.76 -40.40 -12.26
C GLU A 179 -10.36 -40.50 -12.90
N ALA A 180 -9.56 -39.44 -12.83
CA ALA A 180 -8.17 -39.46 -13.30
C ALA A 180 -7.29 -40.36 -12.41
N LEU A 181 -7.47 -40.31 -11.09
CA LEU A 181 -6.74 -41.14 -10.13
C LEU A 181 -7.10 -42.62 -10.28
N ILE A 182 -8.38 -42.97 -10.41
CA ILE A 182 -8.83 -44.35 -10.63
C ILE A 182 -8.20 -44.94 -11.90
N ARG A 183 -8.22 -44.19 -13.01
CA ARG A 183 -7.56 -44.60 -14.27
C ARG A 183 -6.05 -44.77 -14.08
N GLY A 184 -5.41 -43.80 -13.42
CA GLY A 184 -3.98 -43.89 -13.10
C GLY A 184 -3.64 -45.14 -12.29
N LEU A 185 -4.45 -45.51 -11.28
CA LEU A 185 -4.22 -46.71 -10.47
C LEU A 185 -4.40 -48.02 -11.24
N GLN A 186 -5.25 -48.03 -12.27
CA GLN A 186 -5.45 -49.18 -13.14
C GLN A 186 -4.25 -49.39 -14.08
N ASP A 187 -3.74 -48.30 -14.67
CA ASP A 187 -2.72 -48.35 -15.73
C ASP A 187 -1.27 -48.30 -15.20
N ALA A 188 -1.03 -47.75 -14.00
CA ALA A 188 0.31 -47.55 -13.47
C ALA A 188 1.03 -48.87 -13.11
N PRO A 189 2.37 -48.92 -13.23
CA PRO A 189 3.15 -50.04 -12.72
C PRO A 189 3.10 -50.09 -11.18
N PRO A 190 3.36 -51.26 -10.55
CA PRO A 190 3.18 -51.45 -9.10
C PRO A 190 3.94 -50.46 -8.21
N ASP A 191 5.14 -50.03 -8.62
CA ASP A 191 6.00 -49.10 -7.91
C ASP A 191 5.47 -47.66 -7.90
N GLU A 192 4.78 -47.22 -8.95
CA GLU A 192 4.21 -45.87 -9.04
C GLU A 192 2.85 -45.72 -8.32
N LYS A 193 2.17 -46.83 -8.03
CA LYS A 193 0.83 -46.81 -7.41
C LYS A 193 0.82 -46.20 -6.02
N TRP A 194 1.85 -46.43 -5.20
CA TRP A 194 1.95 -45.83 -3.88
C TRP A 194 2.02 -44.29 -3.94
N ASP A 195 2.73 -43.75 -4.93
CA ASP A 195 2.81 -42.31 -5.14
C ASP A 195 1.48 -41.75 -5.64
N LEU A 196 0.75 -42.48 -6.49
CA LEU A 196 -0.61 -42.13 -6.90
C LEU A 196 -1.60 -42.13 -5.73
N ILE A 197 -1.54 -43.12 -4.83
CA ILE A 197 -2.40 -43.17 -3.62
C ILE A 197 -2.06 -42.00 -2.70
N ARG A 198 -0.77 -41.70 -2.50
CA ARG A 198 -0.35 -40.54 -1.71
C ARG A 198 -0.85 -39.22 -2.32
N HIS A 199 -0.74 -39.09 -3.64
CA HIS A 199 -1.26 -37.94 -4.37
C HIS A 199 -2.79 -37.84 -4.28
N ALA A 200 -3.50 -38.97 -4.32
CA ALA A 200 -4.94 -39.04 -4.14
C ALA A 200 -5.36 -38.50 -2.77
N ALA A 201 -4.76 -39.01 -1.68
CA ALA A 201 -5.03 -38.55 -0.32
C ALA A 201 -4.79 -37.04 -0.18
N MET A 202 -3.67 -36.54 -0.71
CA MET A 202 -3.33 -35.12 -0.68
C MET A 202 -4.29 -34.27 -1.51
N SER A 203 -4.69 -34.72 -2.71
CA SER A 203 -5.63 -34.01 -3.57
C SER A 203 -7.02 -33.92 -2.95
N ILE A 204 -7.49 -34.99 -2.31
CA ILE A 204 -8.77 -35.03 -1.60
C ILE A 204 -8.75 -34.05 -0.41
N ARG A 205 -7.68 -34.10 0.40
CA ARG A 205 -7.49 -33.18 1.53
C ARG A 205 -7.47 -31.72 1.07
N ASN A 206 -6.68 -31.39 0.05
CA ASN A 206 -6.59 -30.03 -0.47
C ASN A 206 -7.94 -29.53 -1.01
N TRP A 207 -8.69 -30.39 -1.72
CA TRP A 207 -10.03 -30.03 -2.20
C TRP A 207 -11.00 -29.82 -1.04
N SER A 208 -10.92 -30.66 0.00
CA SER A 208 -11.72 -30.57 1.22
C SER A 208 -11.47 -29.23 1.95
N ASP A 209 -10.19 -28.90 2.18
CA ASP A 209 -9.75 -27.67 2.84
C ASP A 209 -10.09 -26.39 2.06
N GLU A 210 -10.22 -26.46 0.72
CA GLU A 210 -10.62 -25.32 -0.10
C GLU A 210 -12.16 -25.18 -0.13
N THR A 211 -12.84 -26.29 -0.37
CA THR A 211 -14.25 -26.29 -0.78
C THR A 211 -15.19 -26.36 0.41
N LEU A 212 -14.94 -27.27 1.37
CA LEU A 212 -15.85 -27.46 2.52
C LEU A 212 -15.86 -26.21 3.40
N VAL A 213 -14.71 -25.58 3.57
CA VAL A 213 -14.54 -24.33 4.33
C VAL A 213 -15.34 -23.20 3.73
N THR A 214 -15.32 -23.08 2.40
CA THR A 214 -16.04 -22.04 1.68
C THR A 214 -17.55 -22.29 1.77
N ALA A 215 -18.00 -23.51 1.49
CA ALA A 215 -19.41 -23.89 1.62
C ALA A 215 -19.93 -23.69 3.06
N TYR A 216 -19.09 -24.00 4.05
CA TYR A 216 -19.41 -23.78 5.45
C TYR A 216 -19.55 -22.28 5.78
N LYS A 217 -18.63 -21.42 5.32
CA LYS A 217 -18.72 -19.97 5.54
C LYS A 217 -19.96 -19.37 4.90
N GLU A 218 -20.32 -19.82 3.70
CA GLU A 218 -21.56 -19.41 3.02
C GLU A 218 -22.79 -19.83 3.83
N LEU A 219 -22.81 -21.08 4.32
CA LEU A 219 -23.86 -21.58 5.21
C LEU A 219 -23.94 -20.76 6.51
N GLN A 220 -22.80 -20.44 7.13
CA GLN A 220 -22.75 -19.66 8.36
C GLN A 220 -23.24 -18.24 8.16
N ASN A 221 -22.74 -17.54 7.13
CA ASN A 221 -23.14 -16.16 6.82
C ASN A 221 -24.66 -16.09 6.61
N PHE A 222 -25.21 -17.06 5.88
CA PHE A 222 -26.64 -17.14 5.63
C PHE A 222 -27.47 -17.29 6.92
N ILE A 223 -27.01 -18.05 7.91
CA ILE A 223 -27.71 -18.21 9.21
C ILE A 223 -27.53 -16.99 10.09
N VAL A 224 -26.31 -16.42 10.12
CA VAL A 224 -25.95 -15.30 10.99
C VAL A 224 -26.66 -14.02 10.58
N ASP A 225 -26.86 -13.83 9.28
CA ASP A 225 -27.51 -12.63 8.75
C ASP A 225 -29.03 -12.64 8.97
N GLU A 226 -29.67 -13.82 9.11
CA GLU A 226 -31.12 -13.97 9.27
C GLU A 226 -31.57 -14.97 10.37
N PRO A 227 -31.13 -14.80 11.64
CA PRO A 227 -31.38 -15.77 12.72
C PRO A 227 -32.85 -15.86 13.15
N ASP A 228 -33.65 -14.86 12.79
CA ASP A 228 -35.08 -14.81 13.07
C ASP A 228 -35.91 -15.59 12.04
N ILE A 229 -35.37 -15.81 10.84
CA ILE A 229 -36.07 -16.47 9.73
C ILE A 229 -35.70 -17.95 9.71
N TYR A 230 -34.41 -18.26 9.74
CA TYR A 230 -33.92 -19.63 9.60
C TYR A 230 -33.23 -20.12 10.89
N ARG A 231 -33.56 -21.36 11.28
CA ARG A 231 -32.79 -22.08 12.31
C ARG A 231 -32.22 -23.34 11.67
N LEU A 232 -30.89 -23.38 11.55
CA LEU A 232 -30.15 -24.55 11.13
C LEU A 232 -29.79 -25.41 12.33
N VAL A 233 -30.05 -26.72 12.23
CA VAL A 233 -29.52 -27.75 13.12
C VAL A 233 -28.44 -28.48 12.35
N ILE A 234 -27.20 -28.26 12.79
CA ILE A 234 -26.00 -28.92 12.27
C ILE A 234 -25.72 -30.15 13.13
N SER A 235 -25.30 -31.26 12.50
CA SER A 235 -24.84 -32.44 13.23
C SER A 235 -23.64 -32.12 14.13
N ASP A 236 -23.40 -32.99 15.12
CA ASP A 236 -22.24 -32.85 15.99
C ASP A 236 -20.91 -33.07 15.23
N LEU A 237 -20.91 -33.88 14.16
CA LEU A 237 -19.74 -34.12 13.31
C LEU A 237 -19.29 -32.85 12.60
N LEU A 238 -20.21 -32.18 11.90
CA LEU A 238 -19.92 -30.92 11.22
C LEU A 238 -19.52 -29.82 12.22
N ARG A 239 -20.15 -29.80 13.41
CA ARG A 239 -19.83 -28.84 14.47
C ARG A 239 -18.41 -29.04 15.00
N GLU A 240 -17.98 -30.27 15.22
CA GLU A 240 -16.62 -30.61 15.66
C GLU A 240 -15.60 -30.21 14.60
N LYS A 241 -15.82 -30.62 13.34
CA LYS A 241 -14.92 -30.28 12.22
C LYS A 241 -14.75 -28.78 12.04
N LEU A 242 -15.85 -28.04 12.17
CA LEU A 242 -15.82 -26.60 12.13
C LEU A 242 -14.99 -26.02 13.28
N ALA A 243 -15.22 -26.48 14.51
CA ALA A 243 -14.52 -25.98 15.67
C ALA A 243 -13.01 -26.16 15.49
N ASP A 244 -12.59 -27.34 15.03
CA ASP A 244 -11.19 -27.63 14.72
C ASP A 244 -10.63 -26.71 13.63
N GLU A 245 -11.35 -26.51 12.55
CA GLU A 245 -10.90 -25.68 11.44
C GLU A 245 -10.82 -24.20 11.82
N SER A 246 -11.78 -23.71 12.60
CA SER A 246 -11.76 -22.35 13.14
C SER A 246 -10.55 -22.12 14.06
N LEU A 247 -10.20 -23.10 14.89
CA LEU A 247 -9.01 -23.06 15.74
C LEU A 247 -7.72 -23.08 14.91
N GLN A 248 -7.66 -23.87 13.83
CA GLN A 248 -6.52 -23.88 12.93
C GLN A 248 -6.37 -22.55 12.18
N ASN A 249 -7.46 -21.98 11.70
CA ASN A 249 -7.48 -20.68 11.02
C ASN A 249 -7.05 -19.56 11.97
N LEU A 250 -7.53 -19.57 13.23
CA LEU A 250 -7.07 -18.63 14.26
C LEU A 250 -5.56 -18.73 14.49
N LYS A 251 -5.02 -19.95 14.63
CA LYS A 251 -3.56 -20.16 14.77
C LYS A 251 -2.77 -19.67 13.55
N ARG A 252 -3.30 -19.83 12.33
CA ARG A 252 -2.66 -19.32 11.11
C ARG A 252 -2.67 -17.78 11.08
N ILE A 253 -3.78 -17.16 11.44
CA ILE A 253 -3.91 -15.70 11.52
C ILE A 253 -2.98 -15.14 12.60
N GLU A 254 -2.89 -15.78 13.77
CA GLU A 254 -1.99 -15.39 14.86
C GLU A 254 -0.53 -15.39 14.41
N ARG A 255 -0.05 -16.49 13.80
CA ARG A 255 1.31 -16.56 13.24
C ARG A 255 1.54 -15.53 12.13
N SER A 256 0.55 -15.33 11.26
CA SER A 256 0.65 -14.34 10.19
C SER A 256 0.72 -12.93 10.77
N ALA A 257 -0.06 -12.62 11.80
CA ALA A 257 -0.06 -11.34 12.48
C ALA A 257 1.27 -11.10 13.20
N GLU A 258 1.78 -12.09 13.93
CA GLU A 258 3.09 -12.04 14.60
C GLU A 258 4.22 -11.78 13.60
N SER A 259 4.26 -12.52 12.49
CA SER A 259 5.25 -12.28 11.44
C SER A 259 5.09 -10.91 10.75
N THR A 260 3.87 -10.39 10.64
CA THR A 260 3.62 -9.06 10.05
C THR A 260 4.09 -7.97 10.99
N LEU A 261 3.87 -8.11 12.30
CA LEU A 261 4.36 -7.18 13.31
C LEU A 261 5.90 -7.15 13.33
N ASP A 262 6.56 -8.30 13.31
CA ASP A 262 8.03 -8.39 13.26
C ASP A 262 8.62 -7.72 12.00
N ASN A 263 7.95 -7.92 10.86
CA ASN A 263 8.31 -7.27 9.60
C ASN A 263 8.08 -5.76 9.62
N ILE A 264 6.99 -5.28 10.25
CA ILE A 264 6.70 -3.85 10.37
C ILE A 264 7.72 -3.17 11.30
N ASP A 265 8.05 -3.76 12.44
CA ASP A 265 9.04 -3.20 13.37
C ASP A 265 10.43 -3.12 12.71
N THR A 266 10.81 -4.16 11.97
CA THR A 266 12.07 -4.18 11.23
C THR A 266 12.09 -3.19 10.07
N ALA A 267 10.98 -3.08 9.32
CA ALA A 267 10.87 -2.19 8.16
C ALA A 267 10.77 -0.71 8.58
N ALA A 268 9.94 -0.38 9.56
CA ALA A 268 9.80 0.98 10.08
C ALA A 268 11.12 1.50 10.66
N GLY A 269 11.85 0.66 11.40
CA GLY A 269 13.15 1.00 11.96
C GLY A 269 14.23 1.24 10.90
N LYS A 270 14.39 0.33 9.94
CA LYS A 270 15.46 0.40 8.93
C LYS A 270 15.15 1.36 7.76
N VAL A 271 13.92 1.32 7.24
CA VAL A 271 13.52 2.14 6.08
C VAL A 271 13.28 3.59 6.49
N GLY A 272 12.69 3.83 7.67
CA GLY A 272 12.45 5.17 8.19
C GLY A 272 13.74 5.95 8.39
N ALA A 273 14.72 5.36 9.09
CA ALA A 273 16.01 6.00 9.31
C ALA A 273 16.78 6.27 8.01
N LYS A 274 16.80 5.31 7.08
CA LYS A 274 17.46 5.48 5.79
C LYS A 274 16.83 6.60 4.95
N THR A 275 15.51 6.74 5.00
CA THR A 275 14.79 7.80 4.27
C THR A 275 15.06 9.18 4.89
N LEU A 276 15.08 9.28 6.22
CA LEU A 276 15.46 10.51 6.93
C LEU A 276 16.91 10.91 6.64
N ALA A 277 17.86 9.99 6.78
CA ALA A 277 19.26 10.23 6.48
C ALA A 277 19.46 10.72 5.03
N LYS A 278 18.75 10.10 4.07
CA LYS A 278 18.76 10.53 2.67
C LYS A 278 18.20 11.95 2.50
N GLY A 279 17.07 12.27 3.13
CA GLY A 279 16.48 13.61 3.07
C GLY A 279 17.43 14.71 3.56
N PHE A 280 18.12 14.46 4.68
CA PHE A 280 19.12 15.40 5.19
C PHE A 280 20.38 15.48 4.30
N SER A 281 20.82 14.36 3.71
CA SER A 281 21.93 14.33 2.75
C SER A 281 21.60 15.14 1.49
N ASP A 282 20.41 14.96 0.92
CA ASP A 282 19.95 15.69 -0.26
C ASP A 282 19.88 17.19 0.04
N GLN A 283 19.40 17.57 1.23
CA GLN A 283 19.34 18.97 1.66
C GLN A 283 20.74 19.56 1.90
N LEU A 284 21.68 18.78 2.42
CA LEU A 284 23.09 19.17 2.57
C LEU A 284 23.74 19.47 1.22
N ASP A 285 23.47 18.65 0.20
CA ASP A 285 23.99 18.87 -1.15
C ASP A 285 23.42 20.13 -1.81
N ILE A 286 22.15 20.44 -1.55
CA ILE A 286 21.53 21.68 -2.04
C ILE A 286 22.14 22.90 -1.35
N GLU A 287 22.31 22.86 -0.03
CA GLU A 287 22.88 23.97 0.73
C GLU A 287 24.37 24.19 0.41
N SER A 288 25.15 23.12 0.17
CA SER A 288 26.56 23.27 -0.22
C SER A 288 26.68 23.96 -1.58
N LYS A 289 25.86 23.59 -2.58
CA LYS A 289 25.80 24.26 -3.89
C LYS A 289 25.38 25.72 -3.78
N ARG A 290 24.43 26.05 -2.91
CA ARG A 290 24.01 27.44 -2.63
C ARG A 290 25.13 28.24 -1.99
N ALA A 291 25.85 27.68 -1.01
CA ALA A 291 27.00 28.34 -0.39
C ALA A 291 28.10 28.67 -1.41
N TYR A 292 28.38 27.73 -2.34
CA TYR A 292 29.31 27.98 -3.44
C TYR A 292 28.81 29.08 -4.38
N ALA A 293 27.53 29.07 -4.77
CA ALA A 293 26.95 30.10 -5.63
C ALA A 293 27.03 31.50 -5.00
N TRP A 294 26.72 31.63 -3.71
CA TRP A 294 26.84 32.91 -3.00
C TRP A 294 28.29 33.37 -2.86
N THR A 295 29.22 32.44 -2.61
CA THR A 295 30.65 32.76 -2.57
C THR A 295 31.15 33.24 -3.93
N ALA A 296 30.72 32.61 -5.02
CA ALA A 296 31.00 33.08 -6.38
C ALA A 296 30.40 34.47 -6.65
N ALA A 297 29.19 34.74 -6.16
CA ALA A 297 28.56 36.05 -6.26
C ALA A 297 29.34 37.15 -5.51
N VAL A 298 29.88 36.86 -4.31
CA VAL A 298 30.78 37.78 -3.58
C VAL A 298 32.02 38.09 -4.43
N VAL A 299 32.67 37.05 -4.99
CA VAL A 299 33.87 37.24 -5.80
C VAL A 299 33.55 38.09 -7.04
N LEU A 300 32.43 37.81 -7.71
CA LEU A 300 31.98 38.56 -8.87
C LEU A 300 31.71 40.04 -8.54
N THR A 301 31.07 40.33 -7.41
CA THR A 301 30.75 41.71 -7.03
C THR A 301 31.98 42.49 -6.60
N VAL A 302 32.96 41.84 -5.96
CA VAL A 302 34.27 42.43 -5.68
C VAL A 302 35.02 42.72 -6.98
N ILE A 303 35.05 41.78 -7.93
CA ILE A 303 35.68 41.98 -9.24
C ILE A 303 35.00 43.14 -9.99
N LEU A 304 33.67 43.19 -10.04
CA LEU A 304 32.93 44.29 -10.67
C LEU A 304 33.17 45.63 -9.97
N GLY A 305 33.22 45.64 -8.64
CA GLY A 305 33.51 46.83 -7.84
C GLY A 305 34.90 47.42 -8.11
N ILE A 306 35.87 46.59 -8.50
CA ILE A 306 37.22 47.03 -8.91
C ILE A 306 37.27 47.35 -10.41
N ALA A 307 36.68 46.50 -11.24
CA ALA A 307 36.75 46.59 -12.69
C ALA A 307 35.98 47.79 -13.26
N LEU A 308 34.82 48.14 -12.72
CA LEU A 308 34.02 49.28 -13.21
C LEU A 308 34.75 50.62 -13.03
N PRO A 309 35.32 50.95 -11.86
CA PRO A 309 36.14 52.16 -11.71
C PRO A 309 37.38 52.18 -12.63
N VAL A 310 38.05 51.03 -12.79
CA VAL A 310 39.22 50.91 -13.69
C VAL A 310 38.83 51.08 -15.16
N ALA A 311 37.71 50.49 -15.59
CA ALA A 311 37.18 50.67 -16.94
C ALA A 311 36.79 52.14 -17.17
N ALA A 312 36.07 52.76 -16.22
CA ALA A 312 35.72 54.18 -16.29
C ALA A 312 36.95 55.10 -16.40
N LEU A 313 38.04 54.78 -15.68
CA LEU A 313 39.33 55.49 -15.78
C LEU A 313 39.93 55.42 -17.19
N THR A 314 39.78 54.29 -17.89
CA THR A 314 40.29 54.15 -19.26
C THR A 314 39.44 54.90 -20.28
N THR A 315 38.12 55.01 -20.07
CA THR A 315 37.20 55.73 -20.97
C THR A 315 37.22 57.25 -20.76
N GLU A 316 37.48 57.74 -19.55
CA GLU A 316 37.57 59.17 -19.23
C GLU A 316 38.65 59.90 -20.03
N LYS A 317 39.77 59.23 -20.35
CA LYS A 317 40.82 59.77 -21.24
C LYS A 317 40.31 60.13 -22.64
N ILE A 318 39.18 59.55 -23.06
CA ILE A 318 38.61 59.72 -24.40
C ILE A 318 37.46 60.74 -24.41
N VAL A 319 36.75 60.93 -23.28
CA VAL A 319 35.48 61.68 -23.26
C VAL A 319 35.48 62.95 -22.38
N PHE A 320 36.31 63.05 -21.33
CA PHE A 320 36.17 64.11 -20.30
C PHE A 320 37.44 64.95 -20.04
N SER A 321 38.42 64.94 -20.94
CA SER A 321 39.82 65.34 -20.65
C SER A 321 40.07 66.83 -20.31
N SER A 322 39.08 67.70 -20.19
CA SER A 322 39.35 69.15 -20.07
C SER A 322 38.52 69.92 -19.02
N VAL A 323 37.54 69.30 -18.35
CA VAL A 323 36.54 70.09 -17.57
C VAL A 323 36.37 69.64 -16.11
N VAL A 324 36.84 68.45 -15.72
CA VAL A 324 36.57 67.91 -14.37
C VAL A 324 37.83 67.94 -13.50
N ASP A 325 37.71 68.59 -12.34
CA ASP A 325 38.75 68.65 -11.31
C ASP A 325 39.15 67.22 -10.87
N PRO A 326 40.45 66.85 -10.85
CA PRO A 326 40.91 65.51 -10.48
C PRO A 326 40.42 65.01 -9.10
N ILE A 327 40.11 65.92 -8.19
CA ILE A 327 39.56 65.58 -6.86
C ILE A 327 38.10 65.10 -6.99
N ALA A 328 37.29 65.75 -7.82
CA ALA A 328 35.89 65.37 -8.05
C ALA A 328 35.77 63.98 -8.70
N GLY A 329 36.68 63.65 -9.62
CA GLY A 329 36.74 62.32 -10.24
C GLY A 329 37.02 61.20 -9.24
N THR A 330 37.82 61.45 -8.20
CA THR A 330 38.11 60.45 -7.15
C THR A 330 36.91 60.23 -6.23
N ALA A 331 36.17 61.29 -5.90
CA ALA A 331 34.96 61.19 -5.07
C ALA A 331 33.84 60.40 -5.77
N ILE A 332 33.61 60.64 -7.07
CA ILE A 332 32.62 59.88 -7.86
C ILE A 332 32.98 58.39 -7.91
N LYS A 333 34.28 58.06 -8.04
CA LYS A 333 34.78 56.67 -8.02
C LYS A 333 34.50 55.97 -6.69
N ALA A 334 34.72 56.67 -5.57
CA ALA A 334 34.41 56.14 -4.24
C ALA A 334 32.90 55.90 -4.06
N ILE A 335 32.06 56.83 -4.53
CA ILE A 335 30.59 56.72 -4.44
C ILE A 335 30.05 55.55 -5.26
N ILE A 336 30.63 55.29 -6.45
CA ILE A 336 30.21 54.17 -7.31
C ILE A 336 30.67 52.83 -6.73
N GLY A 337 31.85 52.74 -6.10
CA GLY A 337 32.37 51.50 -5.51
C GLY A 337 31.69 51.08 -4.21
N LEU A 338 31.22 52.05 -3.42
CA LEU A 338 30.61 51.81 -2.10
C LEU A 338 29.40 50.87 -2.09
N PRO A 339 28.40 50.99 -3.00
CA PRO A 339 27.28 50.04 -3.05
C PRO A 339 27.73 48.60 -3.36
N PHE A 340 28.79 48.41 -4.15
CA PHE A 340 29.32 47.06 -4.45
C PHE A 340 29.98 46.43 -3.22
N LEU A 341 30.69 47.21 -2.40
CA LEU A 341 31.24 46.73 -1.13
C LEU A 341 30.14 46.36 -0.12
N ALA A 342 29.08 47.16 -0.03
CA ALA A 342 27.94 46.84 0.82
C ALA A 342 27.24 45.55 0.37
N LEU A 343 27.08 45.35 -0.95
CA LEU A 343 26.51 44.15 -1.53
C LEU A 343 27.40 42.91 -1.32
N ALA A 344 28.73 43.07 -1.43
CA ALA A 344 29.69 42.01 -1.14
C ALA A 344 29.64 41.59 0.33
N ALA A 345 29.57 42.54 1.27
CA ALA A 345 29.43 42.25 2.70
C ALA A 345 28.11 41.51 3.00
N TYR A 346 27.02 41.90 2.34
CA TYR A 346 25.73 41.22 2.46
C TYR A 346 25.80 39.76 1.97
N PHE A 347 26.38 39.53 0.79
CA PHE A 347 26.55 38.17 0.26
C PHE A 347 27.52 37.31 1.09
N ALA A 348 28.57 37.91 1.65
CA ALA A 348 29.49 37.23 2.55
C ALA A 348 28.76 36.75 3.82
N ARG A 349 27.88 37.57 4.38
CA ARG A 349 27.04 37.20 5.54
C ARG A 349 26.10 36.04 5.21
N ILE A 350 25.40 36.10 4.08
CA ILE A 350 24.52 35.02 3.63
C ILE A 350 25.31 33.72 3.42
N SER A 351 26.48 33.78 2.78
CA SER A 351 27.35 32.62 2.59
C SER A 351 27.75 31.98 3.93
N SER A 352 28.09 32.79 4.94
CA SER A 352 28.40 32.28 6.29
C SER A 352 27.24 31.50 6.90
N GLN A 353 26.01 32.00 6.77
CA GLN A 353 24.81 31.32 7.29
C GLN A 353 24.56 29.96 6.61
N HIS A 354 24.76 29.87 5.29
CA HIS A 354 24.64 28.59 4.59
C HIS A 354 25.71 27.59 5.00
N ARG A 355 26.97 28.03 5.25
CA ARG A 355 28.05 27.15 5.72
C ARG A 355 27.81 26.62 7.14
N GLU A 356 27.25 27.44 8.02
CA GLU A 356 26.86 27.01 9.37
C GLU A 356 25.72 25.99 9.32
N THR A 357 24.73 26.23 8.46
CA THR A 357 23.61 25.31 8.23
C THR A 357 24.11 23.97 7.66
N GLU A 358 25.01 24.00 6.69
CA GLU A 358 25.63 22.80 6.11
C GLU A 358 26.37 21.98 7.18
N ARG A 359 27.20 22.63 8.01
CA ARG A 359 27.93 21.96 9.09
C ARG A 359 26.98 21.32 10.08
N TYR A 360 25.88 22.00 10.43
CA TYR A 360 24.87 21.47 11.33
C TYR A 360 24.17 20.24 10.75
N LEU A 361 23.70 20.32 9.50
CA LEU A 361 23.06 19.19 8.81
C LEU A 361 23.99 17.98 8.72
N ARG A 362 25.28 18.22 8.47
CA ARG A 362 26.30 17.14 8.42
C ARG A 362 26.43 16.40 9.74
N ILE A 363 26.47 17.15 10.84
CA ILE A 363 26.53 16.56 12.19
C ILE A 363 25.25 15.76 12.45
N LEU A 364 24.09 16.27 12.05
CA LEU A 364 22.81 15.61 12.24
C LEU A 364 22.71 14.30 11.46
N VAL A 365 23.13 14.28 10.19
CA VAL A 365 23.24 13.03 9.39
C VAL A 365 24.12 12.00 10.10
N THR A 366 25.31 12.43 10.54
CA THR A 366 26.24 11.54 11.25
C THR A 366 25.66 11.01 12.55
N GLN A 367 24.90 11.84 13.29
CA GLN A 367 24.21 11.43 14.50
C GLN A 367 23.11 10.41 14.20
N ILE A 368 22.27 10.63 13.17
CA ILE A 368 21.23 9.66 12.78
C ILE A 368 21.86 8.31 12.39
N ASP A 369 22.93 8.32 11.60
CA ASP A 369 23.59 7.10 11.13
C ASP A 369 24.27 6.34 12.29
N SER A 370 24.90 7.05 13.23
CA SER A 370 25.59 6.43 14.38
C SER A 370 24.65 6.00 15.50
N VAL A 371 23.50 6.65 15.66
CA VAL A 371 22.50 6.32 16.68
C VAL A 371 22.00 4.90 16.52
N GLN A 372 21.77 4.41 15.29
CA GLN A 372 21.34 3.03 15.09
C GLN A 372 22.38 2.02 15.57
N ALA A 373 23.67 2.27 15.29
CA ALA A 373 24.75 1.40 15.74
C ALA A 373 24.89 1.40 17.27
N TYR A 374 24.67 2.54 17.91
CA TYR A 374 24.72 2.66 19.37
C TYR A 374 23.47 2.05 20.05
N ALA A 375 22.30 2.29 19.47
CA ALA A 375 21.01 1.77 19.91
C ALA A 375 20.93 0.24 19.91
N ALA A 376 21.70 -0.43 19.05
CA ALA A 376 21.70 -1.88 18.91
C ALA A 376 22.20 -2.64 20.16
N VAL A 377 22.97 -1.97 21.04
CA VAL A 377 23.54 -2.59 22.26
C VAL A 377 22.70 -2.28 23.51
N LEU A 378 21.79 -1.31 23.42
CA LEU A 378 20.94 -0.86 24.51
C LEU A 378 19.68 -1.73 24.63
N ASP A 379 19.14 -1.81 25.84
CA ASP A 379 17.83 -2.42 26.09
C ASP A 379 16.71 -1.62 25.39
N ASP A 380 15.57 -2.26 25.15
CA ASP A 380 14.51 -1.68 24.31
C ASP A 380 13.92 -0.38 24.90
N GLU A 381 13.87 -0.26 26.23
CA GLU A 381 13.38 0.94 26.92
C GLU A 381 14.37 2.12 26.77
N GLU A 382 15.66 1.87 27.00
CA GLU A 382 16.72 2.87 26.83
C GLU A 382 16.84 3.30 25.36
N ARG A 383 16.68 2.36 24.43
CA ARG A 383 16.62 2.62 22.99
C ARG A 383 15.48 3.55 22.63
N ARG A 384 14.29 3.33 23.19
CA ARG A 384 13.12 4.18 22.95
C ARG A 384 13.35 5.59 23.48
N HIS A 385 13.90 5.74 24.69
CA HIS A 385 14.28 7.05 25.23
C HIS A 385 15.32 7.78 24.38
N LEU A 386 16.33 7.07 23.88
CA LEU A 386 17.35 7.61 22.99
C LEU A 386 16.72 8.13 21.68
N ILE A 387 15.83 7.35 21.06
CA ILE A 387 15.13 7.74 19.83
C ILE A 387 14.24 8.97 20.06
N VAL A 388 13.51 9.02 21.18
CA VAL A 388 12.65 10.18 21.52
C VAL A 388 13.50 11.44 21.74
N ASN A 389 14.61 11.33 22.47
CA ASN A 389 15.52 12.46 22.69
C ASN A 389 16.16 12.94 21.38
N LEU A 390 16.53 12.02 20.49
CA LEU A 390 17.03 12.36 19.16
C LEU A 390 15.95 13.04 18.32
N GLY A 391 14.73 12.51 18.34
CA GLY A 391 13.58 13.11 17.64
C GLY A 391 13.28 14.52 18.13
N ASN A 392 13.25 14.74 19.44
CA ASN A 392 13.05 16.07 20.02
C ASN A 392 14.16 17.04 19.61
N ARG A 393 15.42 16.61 19.60
CA ARG A 393 16.54 17.44 19.14
C ARG A 393 16.50 17.72 17.63
N ALA A 394 16.09 16.74 16.82
CA ALA A 394 16.03 16.90 15.37
C ALA A 394 14.86 17.80 14.93
N PHE A 395 13.69 17.68 15.59
CA PHE A 395 12.45 18.31 15.13
C PHE A 395 11.98 19.50 15.97
N ALA A 396 12.23 19.53 17.28
CA ALA A 396 11.67 20.57 18.17
C ALA A 396 12.65 21.72 18.43
N ASP A 397 13.92 21.41 18.70
CA ASP A 397 14.95 22.41 18.90
C ASP A 397 16.27 21.95 18.26
N PRO A 398 16.51 22.31 16.98
CA PRO A 398 17.75 21.93 16.31
C PRO A 398 18.99 22.50 17.01
N GLY A 399 18.88 23.38 18.03
CA GLY A 399 20.06 23.93 18.68
C GLY A 399 20.99 24.66 17.71
N LEU A 400 20.46 25.02 16.52
CA LEU A 400 20.99 26.09 15.70
C LEU A 400 20.91 27.30 16.61
N ALA A 401 22.01 27.58 17.30
CA ALA A 401 22.22 28.85 17.95
C ALA A 401 21.80 29.85 16.90
N ARG A 402 20.66 30.53 17.12
CA ARG A 402 20.14 31.53 16.19
C ARG A 402 21.24 32.57 16.16
N ALA A 403 22.18 32.39 15.22
CA ALA A 403 23.41 33.13 15.13
C ALA A 403 22.98 34.57 14.97
N ASP A 404 23.00 35.25 16.10
CA ASP A 404 22.48 36.57 16.31
C ASP A 404 21.04 36.83 15.81
N LYS A 405 20.13 37.00 16.78
CA LYS A 405 19.10 38.07 16.69
C LYS A 405 19.73 39.47 16.69
N GLY A 406 20.99 39.60 16.27
CA GLY A 406 21.68 40.85 16.00
C GLY A 406 20.92 41.58 14.92
N LYS A 407 20.20 42.62 15.37
CA LYS A 407 19.37 43.55 14.60
C LYS A 407 19.80 43.60 13.13
N VAL A 408 18.94 43.07 12.26
CA VAL A 408 19.10 43.00 10.79
C VAL A 408 19.23 44.39 10.13
N GLY A 409 19.12 45.48 10.89
CA GLY A 409 19.17 46.85 10.38
C GLY A 409 20.50 47.60 10.54
N ALA A 410 21.47 47.09 11.30
CA ALA A 410 22.73 47.81 11.49
C ALA A 410 23.79 47.29 10.51
N LEU A 411 24.12 48.10 9.50
CA LEU A 411 25.46 48.08 8.91
C LEU A 411 26.48 47.99 10.07
N PRO A 412 27.56 47.19 9.95
CA PRO A 412 28.58 47.13 11.00
C PRO A 412 28.94 48.57 11.40
N GLU A 413 29.00 48.89 12.70
CA GLU A 413 29.25 50.26 13.18
C GLU A 413 30.54 50.85 12.57
N ASP A 414 31.48 49.97 12.19
CA ASP A 414 32.70 50.31 11.47
C ASP A 414 32.42 50.88 10.05
N VAL A 415 31.42 50.36 9.33
CA VAL A 415 31.09 50.80 7.97
C VAL A 415 30.39 52.16 8.00
N THR A 416 29.47 52.38 8.96
CA THR A 416 28.84 53.69 9.12
C THR A 416 29.86 54.73 9.58
N GLY A 417 30.81 54.37 10.45
CA GLY A 417 31.92 55.22 10.86
C GLY A 417 32.90 55.59 9.73
N LEU A 418 33.14 54.68 8.79
CA LEU A 418 33.96 54.97 7.60
C LEU A 418 33.22 55.86 6.60
N LEU A 419 31.91 55.66 6.43
CA LEU A 419 31.04 56.49 5.59
C LEU A 419 30.96 57.93 6.07
N THR A 420 30.76 58.13 7.38
CA THR A 420 30.71 59.48 7.97
C THR A 420 32.05 60.20 7.84
N LYS A 421 33.18 59.51 8.10
CA LYS A 421 34.52 60.10 7.89
C LYS A 421 34.79 60.46 6.43
N ALA A 422 34.34 59.64 5.48
CA ALA A 422 34.48 59.93 4.06
C ALA A 422 33.63 61.14 3.65
N LEU A 423 32.38 61.23 4.14
CA LEU A 423 31.50 62.38 3.92
C LEU A 423 32.07 63.67 4.52
N ASP A 424 32.62 63.62 5.73
CA ASP A 424 33.25 64.77 6.40
C ASP A 424 34.48 65.28 5.63
N LEU A 425 35.30 64.39 5.07
CA LEU A 425 36.45 64.77 4.24
C LEU A 425 36.01 65.48 2.94
N VAL A 426 34.93 65.02 2.32
CA VAL A 426 34.37 65.67 1.11
C VAL A 426 33.78 67.03 1.46
N ALA A 427 33.00 67.13 2.55
CA ALA A 427 32.41 68.39 3.00
C ALA A 427 33.47 69.44 3.36
N LYS A 428 34.54 69.02 4.05
CA LYS A 428 35.65 69.92 4.43
C LYS A 428 36.41 70.49 3.24
N ASN A 429 36.59 69.72 2.16
CA ASN A 429 37.27 70.20 0.96
C ASN A 429 36.43 71.16 0.11
N GLN A 430 35.10 71.05 0.13
CA GLN A 430 34.22 72.02 -0.57
C GLN A 430 34.20 73.40 0.10
N GLY A 431 34.44 73.48 1.41
CA GLY A 431 34.47 74.75 2.14
C GLY A 431 35.76 75.57 1.98
N SER A 432 36.86 74.96 1.52
CA SER A 432 38.18 75.61 1.43
C SER A 432 38.51 76.20 0.06
N GLY A 433 37.62 76.06 -0.93
CA GLY A 433 37.81 76.53 -2.31
C GLY A 433 37.06 77.84 -2.64
N ARG A 434 36.74 78.65 -1.63
CA ARG A 434 36.07 79.95 -1.81
C ARG A 434 36.99 81.11 -1.47
#